data_AF-A0A0E2UA35-F1
#
_entry.id   AF-A0A0E2UA35-F1
#
_cell.length_a   1.000
_cell.length_b   1.000
_cell.length_c   1.000
_cell.angle_alpha   90.00
_cell.angle_beta   90.00
_cell.angle_gamma   90.00
#
_symmetry.space_group_name_H-M   'P 1'
#
loop_
_entity.id
_entity.type
_entity.pdbx_description
1 polymer ?
#
loop_
_entity_poly.entity_id
_entity_poly.type
_entity_poly.pdbx_seq_one_letter_code
_entity_poly.pdbx_strand_id
1 'polypeptide(L)'
;MVKKRRLTNSLGTLGKVISFIPDTTELIGKGMENTRPIVEKYMDQRHQRQENLRRLDDVVNISLDDAKAHIEKQGFIVATIPARPDKHYADCKLNEVITMSPKSGKYPQGSLVKLYFADLNMLEKSQELRDKDTLRSVEFNQKVADAIENVKHIKFPFNK
;
A
#
# COMPACT_ATOMS: atom_id res chain seq x y z
N MET A 1 -29.66 27.13 -46.64
CA MET A 1 -28.63 27.84 -45.84
C MET A 1 -28.62 27.30 -44.41
N VAL A 2 -27.46 26.75 -44.05
CA VAL A 2 -26.87 26.30 -42.77
C VAL A 2 -27.66 26.43 -41.45
N LYS A 3 -27.96 25.26 -40.84
CA LYS A 3 -28.20 25.08 -39.38
C LYS A 3 -26.93 25.43 -38.59
N LYS A 4 -27.03 26.31 -37.60
CA LYS A 4 -25.98 26.52 -36.59
C LYS A 4 -26.58 26.41 -35.18
N ARG A 5 -26.48 25.22 -34.59
CA ARG A 5 -26.63 25.02 -33.13
C ARG A 5 -25.44 25.70 -32.46
N ARG A 6 -25.68 26.71 -31.62
CA ARG A 6 -24.69 27.21 -30.65
C ARG A 6 -25.05 26.61 -29.30
N LEU A 7 -24.21 25.68 -28.84
CA LEU A 7 -24.10 25.38 -27.41
C LEU A 7 -23.49 26.61 -26.75
N THR A 8 -24.20 27.22 -25.81
CA THR A 8 -23.61 28.05 -24.77
C THR A 8 -23.94 27.38 -23.46
N ASN A 9 -22.99 26.60 -22.97
CA ASN A 9 -23.04 25.99 -21.65
C ASN A 9 -23.14 27.10 -20.60
N SER A 10 -24.13 26.95 -19.74
CA SER A 10 -24.36 27.74 -18.53
C SER A 10 -23.16 27.66 -17.58
N LEU A 11 -22.27 28.65 -17.64
CA LEU A 11 -21.23 28.93 -16.63
C LEU A 11 -21.38 30.39 -16.17
N GLY A 12 -22.56 30.74 -15.65
CA GLY A 12 -22.92 32.13 -15.38
C GLY A 12 -23.27 32.47 -13.92
N THR A 13 -23.47 31.49 -13.04
CA THR A 13 -24.14 31.77 -11.74
C THR A 13 -23.43 31.22 -10.50
N LEU A 14 -22.29 30.54 -10.63
CA LEU A 14 -21.53 30.03 -9.47
C LEU A 14 -20.20 30.78 -9.20
N GLY A 15 -19.83 31.76 -10.04
CA GLY A 15 -18.57 32.48 -9.94
C GLY A 15 -18.55 33.70 -9.00
N LYS A 16 -19.68 34.07 -8.37
CA LYS A 16 -19.79 35.30 -7.56
C LYS A 16 -19.91 35.08 -6.05
N VAL A 17 -19.77 33.85 -5.56
CA VAL A 17 -19.83 33.55 -4.11
C VAL A 17 -18.44 33.48 -3.47
N ILE A 18 -17.36 33.67 -4.24
CA ILE A 18 -15.96 33.56 -3.75
C ILE A 18 -15.39 34.93 -3.29
N SER A 19 -16.10 36.05 -3.46
CA SER A 19 -15.57 37.39 -3.13
C SER A 19 -16.18 38.06 -1.90
N PHE A 20 -17.02 37.37 -1.12
CA PHE A 20 -17.48 37.84 0.18
C PHE A 20 -16.98 36.89 1.27
N ILE A 21 -15.67 36.92 1.51
CA ILE A 21 -15.17 36.67 2.86
C ILE A 21 -15.11 38.06 3.47
N PRO A 22 -16.17 38.52 4.17
CA PRO A 22 -15.96 39.65 5.06
C PRO A 22 -14.96 39.17 6.10
N ASP A 23 -13.96 40.00 6.42
CA ASP A 23 -13.07 39.80 7.56
C ASP A 23 -13.91 39.43 8.80
N THR A 24 -13.98 38.13 9.10
CA THR A 24 -14.76 37.58 10.20
C THR A 24 -14.03 37.69 11.54
N THR A 25 -12.89 38.39 11.57
CA THR A 25 -12.15 38.71 12.79
C THR A 25 -12.87 39.72 13.67
N GLU A 26 -13.84 40.49 13.15
CA GLU A 26 -14.54 41.54 13.93
C GLU A 26 -15.96 41.17 14.39
N LEU A 27 -16.64 40.24 13.72
CA LEU A 27 -18.02 39.84 14.06
C LEU A 27 -18.12 38.79 15.19
N ILE A 28 -16.98 38.46 15.78
CA ILE A 28 -16.79 37.56 16.93
C ILE A 28 -16.98 38.30 18.28
N GLY A 29 -17.64 39.47 18.29
CA GLY A 29 -17.68 40.34 19.48
C GLY A 29 -18.78 40.07 20.51
N LYS A 30 -19.94 39.50 20.16
CA LYS A 30 -21.15 39.63 21.02
C LYS A 30 -21.92 38.34 21.36
N GLY A 31 -21.40 37.16 20.99
CA GLY A 31 -22.05 35.87 21.31
C GLY A 31 -21.09 34.73 21.68
N MET A 32 -19.82 35.04 21.97
CA MET A 32 -18.72 34.05 21.97
C MET A 32 -18.04 33.80 23.33
N GLU A 33 -18.67 34.13 24.46
CA GLU A 33 -18.04 33.83 25.76
C GLU A 33 -18.18 32.35 26.15
N ASN A 34 -19.26 31.67 25.74
CA ASN A 34 -19.50 30.27 26.11
C ASN A 34 -18.94 29.22 25.11
N THR A 35 -18.52 29.63 23.91
CA THR A 35 -18.05 28.69 22.86
C THR A 35 -16.52 28.68 22.65
N ARG A 36 -15.80 29.72 23.09
CA ARG A 36 -14.33 29.76 23.13
C ARG A 36 -13.67 28.53 23.78
N PRO A 37 -14.06 28.09 25.00
CA PRO A 37 -13.40 26.95 25.63
C PRO A 37 -13.60 25.64 24.87
N ILE A 38 -14.68 25.54 24.09
CA ILE A 38 -14.97 24.36 23.27
C ILE A 38 -14.02 24.32 22.06
N VAL A 39 -13.89 25.43 21.33
CA VAL A 39 -12.99 25.52 20.17
C VAL A 39 -11.53 25.36 20.59
N GLU A 40 -11.13 25.99 21.69
CA GLU A 40 -9.78 25.91 22.26
C GLU A 40 -9.43 24.46 22.66
N LYS A 41 -10.34 23.78 23.38
CA LYS A 41 -10.18 22.36 23.72
C LYS A 41 -10.04 21.45 22.49
N TYR A 42 -10.76 21.73 21.40
CA TYR A 42 -10.64 20.96 20.16
C TYR A 42 -9.32 21.23 19.43
N MET A 43 -8.83 22.48 19.44
CA MET A 43 -7.51 22.83 18.88
C MET A 43 -6.39 22.17 19.69
N ASP A 44 -6.42 22.25 21.01
CA ASP A 44 -5.42 21.64 21.89
C ASP A 44 -5.38 20.12 21.76
N GLN A 45 -6.54 19.46 21.74
CA GLN A 45 -6.61 18.01 21.50
C GLN A 45 -6.02 17.62 20.14
N ARG A 46 -6.21 18.45 19.12
CA ARG A 46 -5.66 18.21 17.79
C ARG A 46 -4.14 18.44 17.76
N HIS A 47 -3.63 19.44 18.48
CA HIS A 47 -2.20 19.70 18.62
C HIS A 47 -1.52 18.56 19.38
N GLN A 48 -2.03 18.16 20.55
CA GLN A 48 -1.50 17.04 21.34
C GLN A 48 -1.50 15.71 20.57
N ARG A 49 -2.55 15.45 19.77
CA ARG A 49 -2.59 14.26 18.90
C ARG A 49 -1.55 14.31 17.80
N GLN A 50 -1.19 15.49 17.29
CA GLN A 50 -0.19 15.63 16.23
C GLN A 50 1.25 15.61 16.75
N GLU A 51 1.49 16.12 17.96
CA GLU A 51 2.81 16.14 18.61
C GLU A 51 3.37 14.72 18.83
N ASN A 52 2.49 13.75 19.12
CA ASN A 52 2.90 12.37 19.39
C ASN A 52 3.09 11.51 18.13
N LEU A 53 2.78 12.04 16.93
CA LEU A 53 2.88 11.28 15.68
C LEU A 53 4.27 11.42 15.06
N ARG A 54 5.03 10.33 15.08
CA ARG A 54 6.32 10.19 14.38
C ARG A 54 6.09 9.58 13.00
N ARG A 55 6.94 9.95 12.04
CA ARG A 55 6.98 9.25 10.75
C ARG A 55 7.74 7.94 10.93
N LEU A 56 7.13 6.86 10.46
CA LEU A 56 7.74 5.55 10.29
C LEU A 56 8.23 5.43 8.84
N ASP A 57 9.52 5.24 8.68
CA ASP A 57 10.15 5.04 7.38
C ASP A 57 9.92 3.61 6.88
N ASP A 58 9.94 3.45 5.56
CA ASP A 58 9.90 2.12 4.93
C ASP A 58 11.30 1.49 4.98
N VAL A 59 11.38 0.27 5.51
CA VAL A 59 12.63 -0.49 5.66
C VAL A 59 12.60 -1.83 4.93
N VAL A 60 11.65 -2.01 4.01
CA VAL A 60 11.59 -3.18 3.13
C VAL A 60 12.86 -3.23 2.26
N ASN A 61 13.38 -4.43 2.03
CA ASN A 61 14.61 -4.73 1.29
C ASN A 61 15.92 -4.24 1.96
N ILE A 62 15.88 -4.02 3.26
CA ILE A 62 17.06 -3.68 4.08
C ILE A 62 17.41 -4.89 4.96
N SER A 63 18.67 -4.97 5.42
CA SER A 63 19.07 -5.97 6.42
C SER A 63 18.25 -5.81 7.70
N LEU A 64 17.93 -6.93 8.36
CA LEU A 64 17.12 -6.96 9.57
C LEU A 64 17.72 -6.09 10.69
N ASP A 65 19.05 -6.15 10.85
CA ASP A 65 19.77 -5.46 11.91
C ASP A 65 19.74 -3.94 11.71
N ASP A 66 20.02 -3.48 10.48
CA ASP A 66 19.99 -2.06 10.14
C ASP A 66 18.57 -1.50 10.22
N ALA A 67 17.59 -2.26 9.71
CA ALA A 67 16.17 -1.89 9.75
C ALA A 67 15.67 -1.75 11.20
N LYS A 68 16.03 -2.71 12.06
CA LYS A 68 15.68 -2.68 13.48
C LYS A 68 16.30 -1.46 14.17
N ALA A 69 17.60 -1.23 14.00
CA ALA A 69 18.29 -0.10 14.60
C ALA A 69 17.72 1.24 14.15
N HIS A 70 17.37 1.37 12.86
CA HIS A 70 16.77 2.59 12.31
C HIS A 70 15.39 2.89 12.90
N ILE A 71 14.51 1.89 13.00
CA ILE A 71 13.15 2.08 13.52
C ILE A 71 13.16 2.31 15.04
N GLU A 72 14.02 1.62 15.79
CA GLU A 72 14.19 1.86 17.23
C GLU A 72 14.69 3.28 17.51
N LYS A 73 15.62 3.79 16.69
CA LYS A 73 16.11 5.17 16.78
C LYS A 73 15.02 6.22 16.52
N GLN A 74 13.98 5.88 15.74
CA GLN A 74 12.81 6.73 15.53
C GLN A 74 11.87 6.78 16.74
N GLY A 75 12.06 5.91 17.72
CA GLY A 75 11.26 5.81 18.94
C GLY A 75 10.09 4.83 18.82
N PHE A 76 10.18 3.84 17.92
CA PHE A 76 9.23 2.74 17.80
C PHE A 76 9.77 1.47 18.46
N ILE A 77 8.87 0.55 18.80
CA ILE A 77 9.22 -0.76 19.35
C ILE A 77 9.22 -1.76 18.19
N VAL A 78 10.29 -2.55 18.03
CA VAL A 78 10.41 -3.49 16.91
C VAL A 78 10.24 -4.94 17.38
N ALA A 79 9.41 -5.70 16.66
CA ALA A 79 9.32 -7.14 16.77
C ALA A 79 9.77 -7.80 15.47
N THR A 80 10.70 -8.74 15.54
CA THR A 80 11.21 -9.49 14.37
C THR A 80 10.49 -10.83 14.29
N ILE A 81 9.99 -11.16 13.10
CA ILE A 81 9.18 -12.36 12.87
C ILE A 81 9.65 -13.01 11.56
N PRO A 82 9.94 -14.32 11.52
CA PRO A 82 10.25 -14.99 10.26
C PRO A 82 9.03 -14.95 9.35
N ALA A 83 9.23 -14.54 8.09
CA ALA A 83 8.16 -14.46 7.12
C ALA A 83 7.59 -15.85 6.77
N ARG A 84 6.35 -15.88 6.29
CA ARG A 84 5.79 -17.12 5.73
C ARG A 84 6.42 -17.41 4.36
N PRO A 85 6.76 -18.68 4.06
CA PRO A 85 7.27 -19.04 2.74
C PRO A 85 6.29 -18.71 1.63
N ASP A 86 6.79 -18.14 0.53
CA ASP A 86 6.03 -17.84 -0.68
C ASP A 86 6.97 -17.96 -1.89
N LYS A 87 6.47 -18.47 -3.01
CA LYS A 87 7.23 -18.59 -4.26
C LYS A 87 7.82 -17.26 -4.75
N HIS A 88 7.20 -16.14 -4.40
CA HIS A 88 7.66 -14.80 -4.78
C HIS A 88 8.90 -14.34 -4.01
N TYR A 89 9.26 -15.03 -2.92
CA TYR A 89 10.38 -14.68 -2.06
C TYR A 89 11.63 -15.55 -2.27
N ALA A 90 11.62 -16.43 -3.28
CA ALA A 90 12.75 -17.29 -3.60
C ALA A 90 14.02 -16.50 -3.97
N ASP A 91 13.88 -15.29 -4.51
CA ASP A 91 15.01 -14.43 -4.91
C ASP A 91 15.46 -13.45 -3.80
N CYS A 92 14.84 -13.49 -2.61
CA CYS A 92 15.19 -12.61 -1.50
C CYS A 92 16.53 -13.01 -0.85
N LYS A 93 17.22 -12.04 -0.25
CA LYS A 93 18.47 -12.30 0.48
C LYS A 93 18.18 -12.75 1.90
N LEU A 94 19.11 -13.52 2.47
CA LEU A 94 19.04 -13.93 3.86
C LEU A 94 19.05 -12.72 4.81
N ASN A 95 18.22 -12.76 5.85
CA ASN A 95 18.05 -11.70 6.85
C ASN A 95 17.59 -10.36 6.27
N GLU A 96 16.99 -10.35 5.10
CA GLU A 96 16.38 -9.17 4.50
C GLU A 96 14.95 -8.98 5.01
N VAL A 97 14.53 -7.74 5.25
CA VAL A 97 13.14 -7.42 5.58
C VAL A 97 12.28 -7.51 4.32
N ILE A 98 11.34 -8.45 4.31
CA ILE A 98 10.43 -8.67 3.19
C ILE A 98 9.23 -7.74 3.28
N THR A 99 8.68 -7.58 4.48
CA THR A 99 7.49 -6.77 4.70
C THR A 99 7.43 -6.28 6.13
N MET A 100 6.69 -5.19 6.34
CA MET A 100 6.51 -4.60 7.65
C MET A 100 5.05 -4.27 7.94
N SER A 101 4.69 -4.29 9.21
CA SER A 101 3.35 -3.92 9.69
C SER A 101 3.46 -3.11 10.98
N PRO A 102 2.95 -1.87 11.03
CA PRO A 102 2.22 -1.16 9.97
C PRO A 102 3.11 -0.75 8.78
N LYS A 103 2.49 -0.33 7.67
CA LYS A 103 3.21 0.26 6.52
C LYS A 103 3.78 1.63 6.89
N SER A 104 4.61 2.20 6.03
CA SER A 104 5.17 3.52 6.22
C SER A 104 4.05 4.57 6.35
N GLY A 105 4.24 5.53 7.27
CA GLY A 105 3.16 6.44 7.64
C GLY A 105 3.45 7.22 8.92
N LYS A 106 2.41 7.88 9.47
CA LYS A 106 2.51 8.59 10.75
C LYS A 106 1.86 7.75 11.84
N TYR A 107 2.63 7.41 12.86
CA TYR A 107 2.17 6.58 13.97
C TYR A 107 2.56 7.19 15.31
N PRO A 108 1.79 6.91 16.37
CA PRO A 108 2.16 7.34 17.72
C PRO A 108 3.55 6.80 18.09
N GLN A 109 4.38 7.63 18.71
CA GLN A 109 5.65 7.18 19.25
C GLN A 109 5.43 6.01 20.23
N GLY A 110 6.35 5.04 20.23
CA GLY A 110 6.23 3.81 21.03
C GLY A 110 5.29 2.75 20.42
N SER A 111 4.73 2.98 19.23
CA SER A 111 3.98 1.94 18.52
C SER A 111 4.85 0.73 18.18
N LEU A 112 4.24 -0.46 18.22
CA LEU A 112 4.89 -1.70 17.82
C LEU A 112 4.90 -1.84 16.30
N VAL A 113 6.08 -2.08 15.74
CA VAL A 113 6.32 -2.37 14.32
C VAL A 113 6.83 -3.80 14.20
N LYS A 114 6.12 -4.62 13.43
CA LYS A 114 6.49 -6.00 13.11
C LYS A 114 7.28 -6.00 11.82
N LEU A 115 8.51 -6.50 11.87
CA LEU A 115 9.36 -6.74 10.71
C LEU A 115 9.35 -8.21 10.37
N TYR A 116 8.89 -8.53 9.17
CA TYR A 116 8.93 -9.88 8.63
C TYR A 116 10.18 -10.04 7.79
N PHE A 117 11.05 -10.97 8.17
CA PHE A 117 12.35 -11.16 7.52
C PHE A 117 12.49 -12.51 6.85
N ALA A 118 13.41 -12.58 5.89
CA ALA A 118 13.81 -13.78 5.19
C ALA A 118 14.71 -14.65 6.08
N ASP A 119 14.16 -15.76 6.57
CA ASP A 119 14.90 -16.79 7.29
C ASP A 119 15.36 -17.91 6.33
N LEU A 120 16.40 -18.66 6.70
CA LEU A 120 16.91 -19.80 5.92
C LEU A 120 15.81 -20.82 5.61
N ASN A 121 15.07 -21.24 6.64
CA ASN A 121 13.98 -22.21 6.49
C ASN A 121 12.87 -21.71 5.56
N MET A 122 12.70 -20.38 5.51
CA MET A 122 11.68 -19.74 4.69
C MET A 122 12.13 -19.68 3.23
N LEU A 123 13.40 -19.35 2.97
CA LEU A 123 13.98 -19.32 1.63
C LEU A 123 13.98 -20.70 0.98
N GLU A 124 14.39 -21.74 1.71
CA GLU A 124 14.38 -23.13 1.22
C GLU A 124 12.97 -23.57 0.80
N LYS A 125 11.99 -23.36 1.68
CA LYS A 125 10.58 -23.69 1.38
C LYS A 125 10.02 -22.86 0.23
N SER A 126 10.45 -21.60 0.10
CA SER A 126 10.03 -20.72 -0.99
C SER A 126 10.58 -21.20 -2.34
N GLN A 127 11.83 -21.68 -2.36
CA GLN A 127 12.43 -22.29 -3.54
C GLN A 127 11.71 -23.59 -3.93
N GLU A 128 11.42 -24.47 -2.97
CA GLU A 128 10.65 -25.69 -3.25
C GLU A 128 9.27 -25.39 -3.84
N LEU A 129 8.59 -24.35 -3.36
CA LEU A 129 7.28 -23.95 -3.90
C LEU A 129 7.40 -23.47 -5.34
N ARG A 130 8.46 -22.72 -5.67
CA ARG A 130 8.74 -22.27 -7.03
C ARG A 130 9.03 -23.45 -7.94
N ASP A 131 9.83 -24.42 -7.50
CA ASP A 131 10.17 -25.61 -8.29
C ASP A 131 8.96 -26.51 -8.51
N LYS A 132 8.07 -26.65 -7.53
CA LYS A 132 6.80 -27.39 -7.69
C LYS A 132 5.89 -26.75 -8.73
N ASP A 133 5.81 -25.42 -8.77
CA ASP A 133 5.01 -24.70 -9.75
C ASP A 133 5.60 -24.80 -11.16
N THR A 134 6.93 -24.71 -11.31
CA THR A 134 7.59 -24.87 -12.61
C THR A 134 7.43 -26.30 -13.14
N LEU A 135 7.64 -27.33 -12.30
CA LEU A 135 7.43 -28.73 -12.68
C LEU A 135 6.00 -28.98 -13.16
N ARG A 136 4.98 -28.51 -12.42
CA ARG A 136 3.57 -28.63 -12.84
C ARG A 136 3.30 -27.98 -14.19
N SER A 137 3.89 -26.82 -14.45
CA SER A 137 3.72 -26.12 -15.72
C SER A 137 4.37 -26.86 -16.88
N VAL A 138 5.55 -27.44 -16.66
CA VAL A 138 6.28 -28.24 -17.65
C VAL A 138 5.53 -29.55 -17.95
N GLU A 139 5.07 -30.25 -16.91
CA GLU A 139 4.25 -31.46 -17.07
C GLU A 139 2.97 -31.19 -17.85
N PHE A 140 2.30 -30.07 -17.58
CA PHE A 140 1.11 -29.68 -18.31
C PHE A 140 1.42 -29.42 -19.79
N ASN A 141 2.49 -28.68 -20.08
CA ASN A 141 2.91 -28.39 -21.45
C ASN A 141 3.31 -29.66 -22.23
N GLN A 142 3.98 -30.61 -21.57
CA GLN A 142 4.31 -31.91 -22.16
C GLN A 142 3.05 -32.71 -22.49
N LYS A 143 2.09 -32.82 -21.56
CA LYS A 143 0.81 -33.50 -21.81
C LYS A 143 0.04 -32.90 -22.99
N VAL A 144 0.07 -31.57 -23.13
CA VAL A 144 -0.57 -30.87 -24.26
C VAL A 144 0.17 -31.17 -25.56
N ALA A 145 1.51 -31.16 -25.56
CA ALA A 145 2.32 -31.50 -26.73
C ALA A 145 2.04 -32.95 -27.19
N ASP A 146 2.05 -33.90 -26.26
CA ASP A 146 1.75 -35.31 -26.54
C ASP A 146 0.33 -35.48 -27.09
N ALA A 147 -0.65 -34.78 -26.54
CA ALA A 147 -2.02 -34.83 -27.05
C ALA A 147 -2.11 -34.31 -28.50
N ILE A 148 -1.39 -33.23 -28.83
CA ILE A 148 -1.35 -32.68 -30.19
C ILE A 148 -0.63 -33.63 -31.15
N GLU A 149 0.50 -34.22 -30.75
CA GLU A 149 1.21 -35.20 -31.58
C GLU A 149 0.35 -36.43 -31.86
N ASN A 150 -0.32 -36.97 -30.84
CA ASN A 150 -1.24 -38.09 -30.99
C ASN A 150 -2.38 -37.78 -31.98
N VAL A 151 -2.91 -36.54 -31.97
CA VAL A 151 -3.95 -36.12 -32.93
C VAL A 151 -3.40 -35.97 -34.35
N LYS A 152 -2.16 -35.51 -34.54
CA LYS A 152 -1.54 -35.39 -35.89
C LYS A 152 -1.37 -36.74 -36.58
N HIS A 153 -1.20 -37.83 -35.83
CA HIS A 153 -1.09 -39.18 -36.37
C HIS A 153 -2.44 -39.80 -36.77
N ILE A 154 -3.56 -39.22 -36.34
CA ILE A 154 -4.89 -39.62 -36.79
C ILE A 154 -5.13 -38.98 -38.17
N LYS A 155 -4.96 -39.77 -39.23
CA LYS A 155 -5.37 -39.37 -40.59
C LYS A 155 -6.87 -39.09 -40.59
N PHE A 156 -7.26 -37.82 -40.56
CA PHE A 156 -8.64 -37.42 -40.72
C PHE A 156 -9.14 -37.85 -42.12
N PRO A 157 -10.22 -38.63 -42.22
CA PRO A 157 -10.82 -39.00 -43.50
C PRO A 157 -11.70 -37.85 -44.00
N PHE A 158 -11.10 -36.70 -44.32
CA PHE A 158 -11.78 -35.62 -45.03
C PHE A 158 -11.24 -35.56 -46.46
N ASN A 159 -11.61 -36.56 -47.25
CA ASN A 159 -11.57 -36.44 -48.70
C ASN A 159 -12.74 -37.24 -49.29
N LYS A 160 -13.88 -36.56 -49.47
CA LYS A 160 -14.92 -36.82 -50.46
C LYS A 160 -15.71 -35.53 -50.67
#